data_AF-A0A838TV51-F1
#
_entry.id   AF-A0A838TV51-F1
#
_cell.length_a   1.000
_cell.length_b   1.000
_cell.length_c   1.000
_cell.angle_alpha   90.00
_cell.angle_beta   90.00
_cell.angle_gamma   90.00
#
_symmetry.space_group_name_H-M   'P 1'
#
loop_
_entity.id
_entity.type
_entity.pdbx_description
1 polymer ?
#
loop_
_entity_poly.entity_id
_entity_poly.type
_entity_poly.pdbx_seq_one_letter_code
_entity_poly.pdbx_strand_id
1 'polypeptide(L)' 'MVKLSIFFDKLRFEEKSLYETALKFGIEASLVDTKNVILNTDQLTSNNLGYGDVILQRSISYFRGQFLTVCLELL' A
#
# COMPACT_ATOMS: atom_id res chain seq x y z
N MET A 1 -13.07 -7.98 8.61
CA MET A 1 -13.46 -7.59 7.24
C MET A 1 -12.18 -7.15 6.56
N VAL A 2 -11.93 -7.56 5.30
CA VAL A 2 -10.62 -7.33 4.66
C VAL A 2 -10.42 -5.84 4.38
N LYS A 3 -9.30 -5.28 4.84
CA LYS A 3 -8.88 -3.90 4.59
C LYS A 3 -7.86 -3.83 3.45
N LEU A 4 -8.12 -2.99 2.46
CA LEU A 4 -7.26 -2.77 1.30
C LEU A 4 -6.45 -1.47 1.46
N SER A 5 -5.13 -1.54 1.24
CA SER A 5 -4.28 -0.36 1.13
C SER A 5 -3.68 -0.25 -0.26
N ILE A 6 -3.98 0.85 -0.95
CA ILE A 6 -3.52 1.13 -2.30
C ILE A 6 -2.30 2.06 -2.22
N PHE A 7 -1.14 1.52 -2.60
CA PHE A 7 0.17 2.13 -2.43
C PHE A 7 0.61 2.89 -3.69
N PHE A 8 0.91 4.18 -3.61
CA PHE A 8 1.29 5.03 -4.76
C PHE A 8 2.45 6.00 -4.46
N ASP A 9 3.17 6.50 -5.47
CA ASP A 9 4.10 7.68 -5.35
C ASP A 9 3.44 8.96 -5.83
N LYS A 10 2.74 8.81 -6.93
CA LYS A 10 2.08 9.87 -7.65
C LYS A 10 0.65 9.41 -7.85
N LEU A 11 -0.27 10.12 -7.20
CA LEU A 11 -1.68 9.81 -7.29
C LEU A 11 -2.18 10.13 -8.70
N ARG A 12 -2.50 9.10 -9.49
CA ARG A 12 -3.14 9.25 -10.80
C ARG A 12 -4.63 8.94 -10.71
N PHE A 13 -5.31 9.11 -11.83
CA PHE A 13 -6.72 8.77 -11.96
C PHE A 13 -6.98 7.29 -11.67
N GLU A 14 -6.09 6.40 -12.09
CA GLU A 14 -6.19 4.96 -11.93
C GLU A 14 -6.26 4.54 -10.46
N GLU A 15 -5.35 5.06 -9.62
CA GLU A 15 -5.35 4.77 -8.18
C GLU A 15 -6.58 5.32 -7.48
N LYS A 16 -7.03 6.53 -7.86
CA LYS A 16 -8.26 7.12 -7.33
C LYS A 16 -9.51 6.32 -7.72
N SER A 17 -9.58 5.88 -8.97
CA SER A 17 -10.69 5.07 -9.49
C SER A 17 -10.77 3.71 -8.79
N LEU A 18 -9.62 3.06 -8.54
CA LEU A 18 -9.55 1.81 -7.76
C LEU A 18 -10.07 2.01 -6.34
N TYR A 19 -9.64 3.07 -5.67
CA TYR A 19 -10.11 3.41 -4.31
C TYR A 19 -11.62 3.63 -4.26
N GLU A 20 -12.16 4.48 -5.13
CA GLU A 20 -13.61 4.76 -5.18
C GLU A 20 -14.42 3.51 -5.51
N THR A 21 -13.89 2.64 -6.36
CA THR A 21 -14.53 1.37 -6.72
C THR A 21 -14.55 0.41 -5.54
N ALA A 22 -13.45 0.27 -4.80
CA ALA A 22 -13.38 -0.56 -3.60
C ALA A 22 -14.42 -0.11 -2.55
N LEU A 23 -14.55 1.20 -2.32
CA LEU A 23 -15.57 1.74 -1.42
C LEU A 23 -17.00 1.42 -1.88
N LYS A 24 -17.30 1.49 -3.18
CA LYS A 24 -18.61 1.11 -3.73
C LYS A 24 -18.94 -0.37 -3.52
N PHE A 25 -17.94 -1.24 -3.47
CA PHE A 25 -18.11 -2.66 -3.13
C PHE A 25 -18.18 -2.92 -1.61
N GLY A 26 -18.14 -1.88 -0.78
CA GLY A 26 -18.17 -2.02 0.68
C GLY A 26 -16.85 -2.51 1.28
N ILE A 27 -15.75 -2.45 0.54
CA ILE A 27 -14.41 -2.80 1.02
C ILE A 27 -13.83 -1.58 1.75
N GLU A 28 -13.30 -1.78 2.95
CA GLU A 28 -12.54 -0.73 3.64
C GLU A 28 -11.23 -0.50 2.87
N ALA A 29 -11.10 0.63 2.20
CA ALA A 29 -9.94 0.97 1.39
C ALA A 29 -9.20 2.19 1.95
N SER A 30 -7.90 2.27 1.69
CA SER A 30 -7.04 3.39 2.05
C SER A 30 -6.05 3.69 0.91
N LEU A 31 -5.71 4.97 0.75
CA LEU A 31 -4.68 5.43 -0.18
C LEU A 31 -3.42 5.77 0.63
N VAL A 32 -2.29 5.16 0.28
CA VAL A 32 -1.02 5.34 1.01
C VAL A 32 0.04 5.90 0.07
N ASP A 33 0.51 7.12 0.36
CA ASP A 33 1.67 7.69 -0.32
C ASP A 33 2.95 7.03 0.22
N THR A 34 3.52 6.19 -0.61
CA THR A 34 4.70 5.38 -0.29
C THR A 34 5.99 6.18 -0.21
N LYS A 35 6.01 7.47 -0.57
CA LYS A 35 7.15 8.35 -0.22
C LYS A 35 7.21 8.61 1.28
N ASN A 36 6.11 8.45 1.99
CA ASN A 36 6.01 8.62 3.43
C ASN A 36 6.18 7.29 4.19
N VAL A 37 6.36 6.18 3.46
CA VAL A 37 6.56 4.87 4.06
C VAL A 37 8.05 4.73 4.38
N ILE A 38 8.35 4.69 5.68
CA ILE A 38 9.69 4.46 6.20
C ILE A 38 9.67 3.07 6.82
N LEU A 39 10.55 2.19 6.33
CA LEU A 39 10.72 0.84 6.85
C LEU A 39 12.12 0.72 7.41
N ASN A 40 12.21 0.28 8.66
CA ASN A 40 13.47 0.01 9.33
C ASN A 40 13.61 -1.49 9.62
N THR A 41 14.84 -1.96 9.79
CA THR A 41 15.12 -3.38 10.06
C THR A 41 14.48 -3.88 11.35
N ASP A 42 14.27 -3.01 12.33
CA ASP A 42 13.62 -3.40 13.59
C ASP A 42 12.12 -3.67 13.38
N GLN A 43 11.51 -2.97 12.41
CA GLN A 43 10.11 -3.14 12.05
C GLN A 43 9.85 -4.41 11.23
N LEU A 44 10.89 -5.04 10.64
CA LEU A 44 10.82 -6.34 9.95
C LEU A 44 10.24 -7.46 10.83
N THR A 45 10.22 -7.27 12.15
CA THR A 45 9.68 -8.26 13.11
C THR A 45 8.33 -7.85 13.71
N SER A 46 7.81 -6.67 13.34
CA SER A 46 6.58 -6.13 13.90
C SER A 46 5.40 -6.30 12.95
N ASN A 47 4.39 -7.08 13.36
CA ASN A 47 3.18 -7.34 12.56
C ASN A 47 2.24 -6.13 12.40
N ASN A 48 2.66 -4.90 12.75
CA ASN A 48 1.73 -3.77 12.83
C ASN A 48 2.31 -2.48 12.23
N LEU A 49 2.35 -2.44 10.90
CA LEU A 49 2.73 -1.26 10.14
C LEU A 49 1.56 -0.28 9.93
N GLY A 50 0.36 -0.62 10.41
CA GLY A 50 -0.85 0.20 10.26
C GLY A 50 -1.45 0.18 8.84
N TYR A 51 -1.02 -0.73 7.98
CA TYR A 51 -1.60 -0.95 6.65
C TYR A 51 -2.73 -1.98 6.70
N GLY A 52 -3.51 -2.09 5.63
CA GLY A 52 -4.57 -3.07 5.50
C GLY A 52 -4.06 -4.51 5.32
N ASP A 53 -4.97 -5.47 5.44
CA ASP A 53 -4.70 -6.90 5.25
C ASP A 53 -4.17 -7.23 3.84
N VAL A 54 -4.56 -6.43 2.85
CA VAL A 54 -4.12 -6.56 1.46
C VAL A 54 -3.53 -5.24 0.99
N ILE A 55 -2.33 -5.31 0.40
CA ILE A 55 -1.65 -4.16 -0.18
C ILE A 55 -1.68 -4.29 -1.71
N LEU A 56 -2.23 -3.27 -2.37
CA LEU A 56 -2.18 -3.14 -3.83
C LEU A 56 -1.08 -2.14 -4.21
N GLN A 57 0.04 -2.67 -4.69
CA GLN A 57 1.17 -1.89 -5.14
C GLN A 57 0.85 -1.20 -6.48
N ARG A 58 0.98 0.13 -6.54
CA ARG A 58 0.69 0.97 -7.72
C ARG A 58 1.74 2.06 -7.96
N SER A 59 2.93 1.92 -7.37
CA SER A 59 4.01 2.91 -7.57
C SER A 59 4.47 2.93 -9.02
N ILE A 60 4.65 4.11 -9.58
CA ILE A 60 5.19 4.31 -10.93
C ILE A 60 6.70 4.03 -10.95
N SER A 61 7.41 4.45 -9.90
CA SER A 61 8.83 4.14 -9.74
C SER A 61 9.01 2.63 -9.61
N TYR A 62 9.70 2.03 -10.58
CA TYR A 62 10.06 0.62 -10.55
C TYR A 62 10.82 0.26 -9.27
N PHE A 63 11.86 1.03 -8.94
CA PHE A 63 12.69 0.77 -7.77
C PHE A 63 11.89 0.87 -6.47
N ARG A 64 11.13 1.95 -6.27
CA ARG A 64 10.37 2.06 -5.02
C ARG A 64 9.32 0.97 -4.92
N GLY A 65 8.65 0.65 -6.03
CA GLY A 65 7.68 -0.42 -6.06
C GLY A 65 8.29 -1.77 -5.71
N GLN A 66 9.37 -2.13 -6.37
CA GLN A 66 10.05 -3.40 -6.16
C GLN A 66 10.60 -3.53 -4.73
N PHE A 67 11.39 -2.55 -4.25
CA PHE A 67 11.99 -2.64 -2.93
C PHE A 67 10.95 -2.62 -1.82
N LEU A 68 9.90 -1.81 -1.95
CA LEU A 68 8.84 -1.77 -0.96
C LEU A 68 8.07 -3.09 -0.90
N THR A 69 7.74 -3.70 -2.04
CA THR A 69 7.12 -5.03 -2.07
C THR A 69 8.01 -6.08 -1.41
N VAL A 70 9.30 -6.12 -1.73
CA VAL A 70 10.25 -7.07 -1.12
C VAL A 70 10.29 -6.91 0.39
N CYS A 71 10.36 -5.68 0.90
CA CYS A 71 10.34 -5.44 2.34
C CYS A 71 9.03 -5.93 2.97
N LEU A 72 7.87 -5.62 2.37
CA LEU A 72 6.56 -5.98 2.88
C LEU A 72 6.24 -7.48 2.80
N GLU A 73 6.86 -8.24 1.89
CA GLU A 73 6.70 -9.70 1.80
C GLU A 73 7.64 -10.46 2.74
N LEU A 74 8.75 -9.83 3.16
CA LEU A 74 9.69 -10.39 4.15
C LEU A 74 9.25 -10.13 5.60
N LEU A 75 8.28 -9.23 5.79
CA LEU A 75 7.60 -8.88 7.04
C LEU A 75 6.51 -9.91 7.39
#